data_AF-A0A392T4C5-F1
#
_entry.id   AF-A0A392T4C5-F1
#
_cell.length_a   1.000
_cell.length_b   1.000
_cell.length_c   1.000
_cell.angle_alpha   90.00
_cell.angle_beta   90.00
_cell.angle_gamma   90.00
#
_symmetry.space_group_name_H-M   'P 1'
#
loop_
_entity.id
_entity.type
_entity.pdbx_description
1 polymer ?
#
loop_
_entity_poly.entity_id
_entity_poly.type
_entity_poly.pdbx_seq_one_letter_code
_entity_poly.pdbx_strand_id
1 'polypeptide(L)'
;MRPLLPGDPPRPCEQEALTREEAEREGAIATSLTTKINKLRRIAEDLLSSGELQEGSRAQRDVQEIWETENYARVYWRRGGPSGHATQ
;
A
#
# COMPACT_ATOMS: atom_id res chain seq x y z
N MET A 1 -31.27 -16.43 -18.41
CA MET A 1 -31.29 -15.71 -17.12
C MET A 1 -32.11 -14.45 -17.32
N ARG A 2 -33.11 -14.17 -16.47
CA ARG A 2 -33.75 -12.84 -16.47
C ARG A 2 -32.76 -11.83 -15.85
N PRO A 3 -32.52 -10.67 -16.47
CA PRO A 3 -31.78 -9.59 -15.84
C PRO A 3 -32.52 -9.11 -14.58
N LEU A 4 -31.79 -8.76 -13.53
CA LEU A 4 -32.36 -8.02 -12.40
C LEU A 4 -32.83 -6.64 -12.87
N LEU A 5 -33.91 -6.13 -12.28
CA LEU A 5 -34.32 -4.76 -12.55
C LEU A 5 -33.38 -3.80 -11.81
N PRO A 6 -33.11 -2.60 -12.36
CA PRO A 6 -32.36 -1.57 -11.66
C PRO A 6 -32.97 -1.26 -10.30
N GLY A 7 -32.20 -1.43 -9.22
CA GLY A 7 -32.66 -1.20 -7.84
C GLY A 7 -32.97 -2.47 -7.05
N ASP A 8 -33.07 -3.64 -7.69
CA ASP A 8 -33.09 -4.91 -6.97
C ASP A 8 -31.71 -5.20 -6.36
N PRO A 9 -31.62 -5.70 -5.12
CA PRO A 9 -30.35 -6.07 -4.51
C PRO A 9 -29.67 -7.18 -5.34
N PRO A 10 -28.33 -7.17 -5.45
CA PRO A 10 -27.60 -8.17 -6.22
C PRO A 10 -27.94 -9.58 -5.74
N ARG A 11 -28.07 -10.53 -6.68
CA ARG A 11 -28.13 -11.95 -6.29
C ARG A 11 -26.82 -12.32 -5.59
N PRO A 12 -26.81 -13.34 -4.72
CA PRO A 12 -25.58 -13.74 -4.01
C PRO A 12 -24.38 -13.95 -4.93
N CYS A 13 -24.58 -14.53 -6.12
CA CYS A 13 -23.50 -14.69 -7.11
C CYS A 13 -23.00 -13.38 -7.72
N GLU A 14 -23.86 -12.36 -7.85
CA GLU A 14 -23.47 -11.03 -8.33
C GLU A 14 -22.79 -10.25 -7.21
N GLN A 15 -23.22 -10.43 -5.96
CA GLN A 15 -22.57 -9.85 -4.78
C GLN A 15 -21.14 -10.38 -4.61
N GLU A 16 -20.94 -11.70 -4.74
CA GLU A 16 -19.61 -12.31 -4.71
C GLU A 16 -18.71 -11.80 -5.85
N ALA A 17 -19.28 -11.62 -7.05
CA ALA A 17 -18.54 -11.08 -8.19
C ALA A 17 -18.09 -9.62 -7.95
N LEU A 18 -18.96 -8.78 -7.37
CA LEU A 18 -18.64 -7.41 -7.00
C LEU A 18 -17.55 -7.35 -5.91
N THR A 19 -17.70 -8.14 -4.84
CA THR A 19 -16.69 -8.20 -3.76
C THR A 19 -15.34 -8.69 -4.29
N ARG A 20 -15.33 -9.65 -5.20
CA ARG A 20 -14.11 -10.12 -5.85
C ARG A 20 -13.46 -9.02 -6.71
N GLU A 21 -14.24 -8.33 -7.52
CA GLU A 21 -13.76 -7.22 -8.36
C GLU A 21 -13.16 -6.10 -7.50
N GLU A 22 -13.81 -5.75 -6.39
CA GLU A 22 -13.29 -4.77 -5.43
C GLU A 22 -11.97 -5.23 -4.81
N ALA A 23 -11.89 -6.47 -4.34
CA ALA A 23 -10.66 -7.03 -3.78
C ALA A 23 -9.52 -7.08 -4.80
N GLU A 24 -9.81 -7.41 -6.07
CA GLU A 24 -8.82 -7.40 -7.16
C GLU A 24 -8.32 -5.98 -7.44
N ARG A 25 -9.23 -4.99 -7.50
CA ARG A 25 -8.89 -3.57 -7.69
C ARG A 25 -8.05 -3.03 -6.53
N GLU A 26 -8.46 -3.29 -5.29
CA GLU A 26 -7.73 -2.86 -4.09
C GLU A 26 -6.37 -3.53 -3.99
N GLY A 27 -6.28 -4.83 -4.32
CA GLY A 27 -5.02 -5.56 -4.39
C GLY A 27 -4.04 -4.96 -5.41
N ALA A 28 -4.54 -4.54 -6.58
CA ALA A 28 -3.72 -3.87 -7.58
C ALA A 28 -3.21 -2.49 -7.10
N ILE A 29 -4.07 -1.71 -6.44
CA ILE A 29 -3.69 -0.41 -5.85
C ILE A 29 -2.64 -0.60 -4.75
N ALA A 30 -2.83 -1.57 -3.85
CA ALA A 30 -1.88 -1.89 -2.79
C ALA A 30 -0.52 -2.34 -3.33
N THR A 31 -0.52 -3.14 -4.40
CA THR A 31 0.69 -3.60 -5.09
C THR A 31 1.43 -2.43 -5.74
N SER A 32 0.70 -1.55 -6.42
CA SER A 32 1.24 -0.32 -7.04
C SER A 32 1.84 0.61 -5.99
N LEU A 33 1.15 0.83 -4.88
CA LEU A 33 1.62 1.64 -3.75
C LEU A 33 2.89 1.07 -3.14
N THR A 34 2.92 -0.24 -2.87
CA THR A 34 4.09 -0.93 -2.32
C THR A 34 5.30 -0.81 -3.26
N THR A 35 5.08 -0.91 -4.57
CA THR A 35 6.14 -0.73 -5.57
C THR A 35 6.71 0.69 -5.54
N LYS A 36 5.84 1.71 -5.43
CA LYS A 36 6.26 3.12 -5.32
C LYS A 36 7.04 3.39 -4.04
N ILE A 37 6.57 2.89 -2.89
CA ILE A 37 7.27 3.02 -1.60
C ILE A 37 8.64 2.36 -1.67
N ASN A 38 8.76 1.16 -2.24
CA ASN A 38 10.06 0.51 -2.39
C ASN A 38 11.03 1.30 -3.27
N LYS A 39 10.53 2.02 -4.29
CA LYS A 39 11.34 2.89 -5.13
C LYS A 39 11.82 4.13 -4.38
N LEU A 40 10.94 4.81 -3.66
CA LEU A 40 11.29 5.96 -2.82
C LEU A 40 12.33 5.59 -1.78
N ARG A 41 12.17 4.42 -1.15
CA ARG A 41 13.12 3.87 -0.18
C ARG A 41 14.52 3.77 -0.77
N ARG A 42 14.66 3.15 -1.93
CA ARG A 42 15.95 3.05 -2.64
C ARG A 42 16.56 4.41 -2.93
N ILE A 43 15.76 5.37 -3.40
CA ILE A 43 16.24 6.73 -3.67
C ILE A 43 16.76 7.39 -2.39
N ALA A 44 16.04 7.26 -1.28
CA ALA A 44 16.47 7.80 0.01
C ALA A 44 17.76 7.13 0.50
N GLU A 45 17.89 5.80 0.36
CA GLU A 45 19.13 5.06 0.67
C GLU A 45 20.34 5.59 -0.11
N ASP A 46 20.16 5.73 -1.42
CA ASP A 46 21.20 6.17 -2.35
C ASP A 46 21.64 7.61 -2.02
N LEU A 47 20.68 8.51 -1.75
CA LEU A 47 20.97 9.90 -1.37
C LEU A 47 21.68 10.01 -0.01
N LEU A 48 21.30 9.19 0.96
CA LEU A 48 21.98 9.17 2.27
C LEU A 48 23.39 8.57 2.18
N SER A 49 23.61 7.60 1.28
CA SER A 49 24.88 6.88 1.16
C SER A 49 25.88 7.57 0.22
N SER A 50 25.41 8.37 -0.73
CA SER A 50 26.24 9.04 -1.75
C SER A 50 27.04 10.23 -1.21
N GLY A 51 26.61 10.81 -0.09
CA GLY A 51 27.18 12.06 0.42
C GLY A 51 26.83 13.30 -0.42
N GLU A 52 25.89 13.18 -1.37
CA GLU A 52 25.39 14.31 -2.18
C GLU A 52 24.67 15.37 -1.33
N LEU A 53 24.10 14.95 -0.20
CA LEU A 53 23.44 15.83 0.75
C LEU A 53 24.45 16.37 1.75
N GLN A 54 24.52 17.70 1.86
CA GLN A 54 25.33 18.35 2.88
C GLN A 54 24.88 17.93 4.28
N GLU A 55 25.84 17.54 5.11
CA GLU A 55 25.56 17.09 6.47
C GLU A 55 24.92 18.20 7.32
N GLY A 56 23.89 17.86 8.10
CA GLY A 56 23.10 18.78 8.90
C GLY A 56 22.11 19.64 8.09
N SER A 57 22.07 19.50 6.76
CA SER A 57 21.12 20.24 5.94
C SER A 57 19.68 19.80 6.23
N ARG A 58 18.73 20.68 5.89
CA ARG A 58 17.32 20.32 5.92
C ARG A 58 17.02 19.15 4.97
N ALA A 59 17.61 19.15 3.78
CA ALA A 59 17.42 18.07 2.81
C ALA A 59 17.86 16.71 3.34
N GLN A 60 19.01 16.63 4.03
CA GLN A 60 19.46 15.39 4.65
C GLN A 60 18.48 14.89 5.71
N ARG A 61 17.99 15.78 6.57
CA ARG A 61 17.01 15.44 7.61
C ARG A 61 15.68 14.96 7.02
N ASP A 62 15.17 15.67 6.02
CA ASP A 62 13.91 15.31 5.34
C ASP A 62 14.03 13.93 4.67
N VAL A 63 15.17 13.63 4.01
CA VAL A 63 15.41 12.31 3.39
C VAL A 63 15.57 11.21 4.44
N GLN A 64 16.21 11.52 5.57
CA GLN A 64 16.33 10.58 6.68
C GLN A 64 14.96 10.24 7.30
N GLU A 65 14.09 11.23 7.50
CA GLU A 65 12.73 11.02 8.00
C GLU A 65 11.89 10.14 7.05
N ILE A 66 12.01 10.36 5.73
CA ILE A 66 11.38 9.51 4.72
C ILE A 66 11.87 8.06 4.84
N TRP A 67 13.19 7.86 4.91
CA TRP A 67 13.79 6.54 5.03
C TRP A 67 13.35 5.80 6.30
N GLU A 68 13.28 6.49 7.44
CA GLU A 68 12.83 5.92 8.71
C GLU A 68 11.34 5.55 8.67
N THR A 69 10.49 6.44 8.15
CA THR A 69 9.05 6.23 7.99
C THR A 69 8.77 5.01 7.11
N GLU A 70 9.46 4.88 5.98
CA GLU A 70 9.26 3.77 5.06
C GLU A 70 9.78 2.44 5.62
N ASN A 71 10.89 2.44 6.37
CA ASN A 71 11.35 1.24 7.06
C ASN A 71 10.42 0.83 8.20
N TYR A 72 9.87 1.79 8.94
CA TYR A 72 8.84 1.50 9.95
C TYR A 72 7.60 0.86 9.33
N ALA A 73 7.08 1.46 8.25
CA ALA A 73 5.95 0.90 7.51
C ALA A 73 6.25 -0.53 7.04
N ARG A 74 7.44 -0.79 6.51
CA ARG A 74 7.85 -2.14 6.07
C ARG A 74 7.88 -3.16 7.20
N VAL A 75 8.36 -2.77 8.39
CA VAL A 75 8.36 -3.65 9.57
C VAL A 75 6.94 -3.91 10.04
N TYR A 76 6.08 -2.89 10.06
CA TYR A 76 4.67 -3.02 10.40
C TYR A 76 3.94 -3.99 9.47
N TRP A 77 4.11 -3.84 8.14
CA TRP A 77 3.52 -4.74 7.16
C TRP A 77 4.04 -6.17 7.24
N ARG A 78 5.35 -6.38 7.47
CA ARG A 78 5.91 -7.74 7.66
C ARG A 78 5.43 -8.44 8.93
N ARG A 79 5.02 -7.69 9.96
CA ARG A 79 4.50 -8.25 11.22
C ARG A 79 3.00 -8.53 11.20
N GLY A 80 2.34 -8.37 10.05
CA GLY A 80 0.91 -8.60 9.93
C GLY A 80 0.09 -7.37 10.33
N GLY A 81 0.30 -6.24 9.63
CA GLY A 81 -0.68 -5.16 9.59
C GLY A 81 -2.11 -5.70 9.32
N PRO A 82 -3.16 -4.90 9.55
CA PRO A 82 -4.49 -5.29 10.06
C PRO A 82 -5.23 -6.35 9.22
N SER A 83 -4.71 -7.56 9.24
CA SER A 83 -5.22 -8.76 8.56
C SER A 83 -5.37 -9.88 9.59
N GLY A 84 -5.71 -9.50 10.83
CA GLY A 84 -6.38 -10.40 11.76
C GLY A 84 -7.85 -10.48 11.35
N HIS A 85 -8.16 -11.33 10.36
CA HIS A 85 -9.49 -11.92 10.28
C HIS A 85 -9.68 -12.76 11.54
N ALA A 86 -10.22 -12.16 12.59
CA ALA A 86 -10.87 -12.89 13.67
C ALA A 86 -12.37 -12.83 13.41
N THR A 87 -12.81 -13.67 12.48
CA THR A 87 -14.19 -14.17 12.47
C THR A 87 -14.35 -15.04 13.72
N GLN A 88 -15.15 -14.59 14.68
CA GLN A 88 -15.87 -15.45 15.62
C GLN A 88 -17.27 -14.87 15.83
#